data_AF-A0A8I1Q1E0-F1
#
_entry.id   AF-A0A8I1Q1E0-F1
#
_cell.length_a   1.000
_cell.length_b   1.000
_cell.length_c   1.000
_cell.angle_alpha   90.00
_cell.angle_beta   90.00
_cell.angle_gamma   90.00
#
_symmetry.space_group_name_H-M   'P 1'
#
loop_
_entity.id
_entity.type
_entity.pdbx_description
1 polymer ?
#
loop_
_entity_poly.entity_id
_entity_poly.type
_entity_poly.pdbx_seq_one_letter_code
_entity_poly.pdbx_strand_id
1 'polypeptide(L)'
;MSSSPNRLLGVIFGAVYLLVGLLGFAVTGGVGFLATKGGLLLGIFMVNPFHNVAHLLIGAVLLIGGLISVRAAKTVNIIIGAAYLLLGIVGFFLVGTSLNVLALNTFDHFLHLVSAILLLGVGFAADRQTRGVATA
;
A
#
# COMPACT_ATOMS: atom_id res chain seq x y z
N MET A 1 -18.18 15.66 4.30
CA MET A 1 -17.03 15.40 3.40
C MET A 1 -17.60 15.19 2.01
N SER A 2 -17.39 16.11 1.06
CA SER A 2 -17.79 15.87 -0.33
C SER A 2 -17.08 14.60 -0.86
N SER A 3 -17.80 13.76 -1.58
CA SER A 3 -17.42 12.41 -2.00
C SER A 3 -16.27 12.44 -3.02
N SER A 4 -15.06 12.72 -2.59
CA SER A 4 -13.87 12.55 -3.43
C SER A 4 -13.42 11.09 -3.37
N PRO A 5 -13.45 10.35 -4.49
CA PRO A 5 -12.97 8.97 -4.51
C PRO A 5 -11.53 8.84 -4.05
N ASN A 6 -10.67 9.81 -4.41
CA ASN A 6 -9.28 9.86 -3.97
C ASN A 6 -9.15 9.97 -2.44
N ARG A 7 -9.95 10.84 -1.81
CA ARG A 7 -9.93 11.01 -0.35
C ARG A 7 -10.45 9.77 0.36
N LEU A 8 -11.57 9.21 -0.11
CA LEU A 8 -12.16 8.01 0.46
C LEU A 8 -11.18 6.83 0.38
N LEU A 9 -10.60 6.61 -0.79
CA LEU A 9 -9.63 5.53 -0.99
C LEU A 9 -8.40 5.71 -0.10
N GLY A 10 -7.84 6.92 -0.03
CA GLY A 10 -6.68 7.22 0.83
C GLY A 10 -6.96 6.96 2.32
N VAL A 11 -8.14 7.35 2.81
CA VAL A 11 -8.54 7.07 4.20
C VAL A 11 -8.70 5.57 4.46
N ILE A 12 -9.39 4.85 3.57
CA ILE A 12 -9.63 3.40 3.74
C ILE A 12 -8.31 2.63 3.69
N PHE A 13 -7.52 2.82 2.63
CA PHE A 13 -6.25 2.13 2.49
C PHE A 13 -5.28 2.53 3.60
N GLY A 14 -5.24 3.82 3.96
CA GLY A 14 -4.44 4.31 5.07
C GLY A 14 -4.75 3.60 6.38
N ALA A 15 -6.02 3.50 6.74
CA ALA A 15 -6.46 2.80 7.94
C ALA A 15 -6.15 1.29 7.90
N VAL A 16 -6.37 0.64 6.74
CA VAL A 16 -6.05 -0.80 6.56
C VAL A 16 -4.56 -1.05 6.72
N TYR A 17 -3.70 -0.27 6.08
CA TYR A 17 -2.24 -0.43 6.18
C TYR A 17 -1.71 -0.16 7.60
N LEU A 18 -2.27 0.81 8.30
CA LEU A 18 -1.96 1.02 9.72
C LEU A 18 -2.34 -0.20 10.56
N LEU A 19 -3.55 -0.73 10.38
CA LEU A 19 -4.00 -1.92 11.09
C LEU A 19 -3.13 -3.13 10.79
N VAL A 20 -2.83 -3.40 9.51
CA VAL A 20 -1.97 -4.50 9.08
C VAL A 20 -0.56 -4.36 9.64
N GLY A 21 0.03 -3.15 9.61
CA GLY A 21 1.34 -2.89 10.20
C GLY A 21 1.38 -3.15 11.70
N LEU A 22 0.34 -2.75 12.44
CA LEU A 22 0.22 -3.02 13.87
C LEU A 22 0.05 -4.51 14.17
N LEU A 23 -0.88 -5.18 13.48
CA LEU A 23 -1.14 -6.61 13.66
C LEU A 23 0.06 -7.48 13.25
N GLY A 24 0.84 -7.03 12.27
CA GLY A 24 2.06 -7.71 11.84
C GLY A 24 3.05 -7.90 12.98
N PHE A 25 3.16 -6.95 13.92
CA PHE A 25 4.04 -7.09 15.07
C PHE A 25 3.64 -8.24 16.02
N ALA A 26 2.36 -8.64 16.02
CA ALA A 26 1.89 -9.77 16.82
C ALA A 26 2.39 -11.14 16.28
N VAL A 27 2.79 -11.21 15.00
CA VAL A 27 3.27 -12.45 14.36
C VAL A 27 4.77 -12.43 14.06
N THR A 28 5.47 -11.33 14.33
CA THR A 28 6.92 -11.18 14.07
C THR A 28 7.78 -11.23 15.33
N GLY A 29 7.28 -11.78 16.44
CA GLY A 29 8.08 -12.01 17.64
C GLY A 29 9.27 -12.93 17.34
N GLY A 30 10.50 -12.47 17.62
CA GLY A 30 11.72 -13.24 17.35
C GLY A 30 12.18 -13.24 15.87
N VAL A 31 11.48 -12.56 14.98
CA VAL A 31 11.91 -12.38 13.58
C VAL A 31 12.92 -11.23 13.48
N GLY A 32 14.05 -11.45 12.82
CA GLY A 32 15.05 -10.41 12.58
C GLY A 32 14.49 -9.25 11.74
N PHE A 33 14.95 -8.02 12.00
CA PHE A 33 14.35 -6.81 11.41
C PHE A 33 14.30 -6.84 9.87
N LEU A 34 15.41 -7.22 9.22
CA LEU A 34 15.52 -7.39 7.76
C LEU A 34 15.54 -8.86 7.33
N ALA A 35 14.97 -9.77 8.13
CA ALA A 35 14.95 -11.18 7.80
C ALA A 35 14.22 -11.42 6.47
N THR A 36 14.75 -12.29 5.62
CA THR A 36 14.17 -12.59 4.28
C THR A 36 13.00 -13.56 4.34
N LYS A 37 12.70 -14.08 5.52
CA LYS A 37 11.51 -14.84 5.88
C LYS A 37 10.92 -14.28 7.17
N GLY A 38 9.61 -14.34 7.30
CA GLY A 38 8.90 -13.71 8.40
C GLY A 38 7.73 -14.53 8.92
N GLY A 39 6.94 -13.91 9.80
CA GLY A 39 5.70 -14.48 10.31
C GLY A 39 4.58 -14.37 9.28
N LEU A 40 3.57 -15.24 9.38
CA LEU A 40 2.40 -15.21 8.52
C LEU A 40 1.25 -14.48 9.21
N LEU A 41 0.94 -13.28 8.72
CA LEU A 41 -0.25 -12.55 9.10
C LEU A 41 -1.47 -13.16 8.40
N LEU A 42 -2.53 -13.44 9.16
CA LEU A 42 -3.73 -14.18 8.71
C LEU A 42 -3.43 -15.58 8.13
N GLY A 43 -2.23 -16.13 8.39
CA GLY A 43 -1.79 -17.39 7.77
C GLY A 43 -1.45 -17.30 6.28
N ILE A 44 -1.44 -16.08 5.70
CA ILE A 44 -1.33 -15.87 4.25
C ILE A 44 -0.19 -14.91 3.89
N PHE A 45 -0.14 -13.74 4.50
CA PHE A 45 0.78 -12.65 4.13
C PHE A 45 2.06 -12.72 4.95
N MET A 46 3.22 -12.73 4.31
CA MET A 46 4.48 -12.86 5.02
C MET A 46 5.04 -11.48 5.36
N VAL A 47 5.32 -11.28 6.64
CA VAL A 47 5.79 -9.99 7.16
C VAL A 47 6.98 -10.17 8.08
N ASN A 48 7.89 -9.21 8.05
CA ASN A 48 8.95 -9.04 9.05
C ASN A 48 8.77 -7.65 9.72
N PRO A 49 9.55 -7.34 10.78
CA PRO A 49 9.43 -6.05 11.45
C PRO A 49 9.64 -4.84 10.52
N PHE A 50 10.57 -4.93 9.56
CA PHE A 50 10.80 -3.85 8.60
C PHE A 50 9.59 -3.61 7.68
N HIS A 51 8.96 -4.69 7.19
CA HIS A 51 7.75 -4.64 6.39
C HIS A 51 6.57 -4.05 7.18
N ASN A 52 6.45 -4.38 8.47
CA ASN A 52 5.45 -3.77 9.35
C ASN A 52 5.66 -2.25 9.49
N VAL A 53 6.89 -1.79 9.68
CA VAL A 53 7.20 -0.35 9.68
C VAL A 53 6.83 0.30 8.35
N ALA A 54 7.16 -0.34 7.22
CA ALA A 54 6.79 0.15 5.90
C ALA A 54 5.26 0.28 5.75
N HIS A 55 4.48 -0.71 6.22
CA HIS A 55 3.03 -0.64 6.26
C HIS A 55 2.52 0.53 7.11
N LEU A 56 3.09 0.76 8.29
CA LEU A 56 2.70 1.89 9.14
C LEU A 56 2.98 3.23 8.47
N LEU A 57 4.14 3.40 7.85
CA LEU A 57 4.51 4.63 7.16
C LEU A 57 3.60 4.89 5.95
N ILE A 58 3.38 3.89 5.12
CA ILE A 58 2.50 4.02 3.95
C ILE A 58 1.06 4.29 4.38
N GLY A 59 0.58 3.57 5.41
CA GLY A 59 -0.74 3.78 5.99
C GLY A 59 -0.94 5.20 6.52
N ALA A 60 0.06 5.72 7.24
CA ALA A 60 0.04 7.09 7.73
C ALA A 60 0.00 8.12 6.60
N VAL A 61 0.84 7.98 5.58
CA VAL A 61 0.91 8.93 4.45
C VAL A 61 -0.40 8.91 3.65
N LEU A 62 -0.99 7.74 3.38
CA LEU A 62 -2.29 7.60 2.72
C LEU A 62 -3.43 8.23 3.53
N LEU A 63 -3.49 7.92 4.84
CA LEU A 63 -4.54 8.43 5.72
C LEU A 63 -4.46 9.95 5.82
N ILE A 64 -3.27 10.49 6.10
CA ILE A 64 -3.02 11.93 6.20
C ILE A 64 -3.36 12.62 4.87
N GLY A 65 -2.89 12.08 3.74
CA GLY A 65 -3.20 12.60 2.41
C GLY A 65 -4.71 12.65 2.14
N GLY A 66 -5.42 11.56 2.47
CA GLY A 66 -6.88 11.44 2.36
C GLY A 66 -7.64 12.47 3.20
N LEU A 67 -7.16 12.76 4.41
CA LEU A 67 -7.79 13.70 5.33
C LEU A 67 -7.54 15.16 4.93
N ILE A 68 -6.33 15.53 4.49
CA ILE A 68 -5.93 16.92 4.23
C ILE A 68 -6.68 17.55 3.05
N SER A 69 -6.58 16.98 1.84
CA SER A 69 -7.17 17.58 0.65
C SER A 69 -7.29 16.60 -0.50
N VAL A 70 -8.14 16.90 -1.49
CA VAL A 70 -8.28 16.09 -2.72
C VAL A 70 -6.95 16.00 -3.48
N ARG A 71 -6.22 17.12 -3.58
CA ARG A 71 -4.92 17.17 -4.26
C ARG A 71 -3.89 16.27 -3.55
N ALA A 72 -3.78 16.39 -2.23
CA ALA A 72 -2.86 15.57 -1.44
C ALA A 72 -3.21 14.08 -1.56
N ALA A 73 -4.47 13.71 -1.39
CA ALA A 73 -4.95 12.34 -1.52
C ALA A 73 -4.60 11.74 -2.88
N LYS A 74 -4.86 12.49 -3.96
CA LYS A 74 -4.50 12.07 -5.33
C LYS A 74 -3.00 11.85 -5.48
N THR A 75 -2.18 12.83 -5.08
CA THR A 75 -0.73 12.75 -5.20
C THR A 75 -0.19 11.52 -4.47
N VAL A 76 -0.64 11.29 -3.23
CA VAL A 76 -0.22 10.14 -2.44
C VAL A 76 -0.69 8.83 -3.07
N ASN A 77 -1.96 8.73 -3.50
CA ASN A 77 -2.47 7.53 -4.18
C ASN A 77 -1.61 7.19 -5.40
N ILE A 78 -1.23 8.18 -6.22
CA ILE A 78 -0.40 7.94 -7.40
C ILE A 78 1.01 7.46 -7.01
N ILE A 79 1.66 8.13 -6.05
CA ILE A 79 3.02 7.80 -5.62
C ILE A 79 3.06 6.38 -5.02
N ILE A 80 2.18 6.08 -4.06
CA ILE A 80 2.11 4.78 -3.41
C ILE A 80 1.67 3.70 -4.40
N GLY A 81 0.69 3.99 -5.26
CA GLY A 81 0.25 3.06 -6.30
C GLY A 81 1.37 2.70 -7.27
N ALA A 82 2.21 3.66 -7.67
CA ALA A 82 3.37 3.39 -8.52
C ALA A 82 4.44 2.56 -7.79
N ALA A 83 4.70 2.86 -6.51
CA ALA A 83 5.62 2.08 -5.69
C ALA A 83 5.14 0.62 -5.53
N TYR A 84 3.85 0.41 -5.31
CA TYR A 84 3.26 -0.93 -5.23
C TYR A 84 3.21 -1.66 -6.56
N LEU A 85 3.04 -0.96 -7.67
CA LEU A 85 3.16 -1.58 -9.00
C LEU A 85 4.57 -2.12 -9.18
N LEU A 86 5.59 -1.30 -8.90
CA LEU A 86 6.98 -1.69 -9.00
C LEU A 86 7.30 -2.86 -8.04
N LEU A 87 6.93 -2.74 -6.77
CA LEU A 87 7.18 -3.76 -5.75
C LEU A 87 6.45 -5.07 -6.05
N GLY A 88 5.21 -5.00 -6.54
CA GLY A 88 4.42 -6.16 -6.90
C GLY A 88 4.98 -6.91 -8.11
N ILE A 89 5.62 -6.23 -9.06
CA ILE A 89 6.28 -6.87 -10.21
C ILE A 89 7.67 -7.39 -9.82
N VAL A 90 8.52 -6.51 -9.28
CA VAL A 90 9.93 -6.84 -8.96
C VAL A 90 10.00 -7.89 -7.85
N GLY A 91 9.05 -7.87 -6.92
CA GLY A 91 9.02 -8.78 -5.77
C GLY A 91 9.07 -10.25 -6.15
N PHE A 92 8.42 -10.67 -7.24
CA PHE A 92 8.49 -12.06 -7.73
C PHE A 92 9.92 -12.54 -8.00
N PHE A 93 10.82 -11.63 -8.38
CA PHE A 93 12.23 -11.93 -8.65
C PHE A 93 13.10 -11.85 -7.39
N LEU A 94 12.59 -11.28 -6.29
CA LEU A 94 13.32 -11.18 -5.03
C LEU A 94 13.12 -12.40 -4.13
N VAL A 95 12.02 -13.14 -4.30
CA VAL A 95 11.69 -14.31 -3.47
C VAL A 95 12.85 -15.32 -3.48
N GLY A 96 13.27 -15.75 -2.28
CA GLY A 96 14.38 -16.69 -2.11
C GLY A 96 15.78 -16.08 -2.20
N THR A 97 15.90 -14.78 -2.50
CA THR A 97 17.19 -14.06 -2.53
C THR A 97 17.45 -13.29 -1.23
N SER A 98 18.69 -12.87 -1.02
CA SER A 98 19.07 -11.98 0.09
C SER A 98 18.46 -10.58 -0.03
N LEU A 99 17.98 -10.20 -1.23
CA LEU A 99 17.36 -8.90 -1.48
C LEU A 99 15.89 -8.83 -1.01
N ASN A 100 15.28 -9.95 -0.60
CA ASN A 100 13.91 -9.97 -0.05
C ASN A 100 13.85 -9.43 1.39
N VAL A 101 14.38 -8.24 1.63
CA VAL A 101 14.52 -7.64 2.98
C VAL A 101 13.18 -7.29 3.64
N LEU A 102 12.08 -7.38 2.89
CA LEU A 102 10.70 -7.20 3.36
C LEU A 102 9.99 -8.54 3.68
N ALA A 103 10.67 -9.67 3.49
CA ALA A 103 10.09 -11.01 3.64
C ALA A 103 8.81 -11.23 2.81
N LEU A 104 8.76 -10.67 1.60
CA LEU A 104 7.58 -10.79 0.72
C LEU A 104 7.38 -12.22 0.24
N ASN A 105 6.12 -12.63 0.13
CA ASN A 105 5.70 -13.84 -0.55
C ASN A 105 4.80 -13.55 -1.76
N THR A 106 4.40 -14.60 -2.47
CA THR A 106 3.53 -14.52 -3.66
C THR A 106 2.22 -13.77 -3.39
N PHE A 107 1.57 -14.02 -2.25
CA PHE A 107 0.31 -13.35 -1.90
C PHE A 107 0.51 -11.86 -1.65
N ASP A 108 1.63 -11.47 -1.04
CA ASP A 108 1.98 -10.07 -0.88
C ASP A 108 2.09 -9.39 -2.24
N HIS A 109 2.77 -10.00 -3.23
CA HIS A 109 2.90 -9.40 -4.56
C HIS A 109 1.55 -9.15 -5.25
N PHE A 110 0.63 -10.13 -5.19
CA PHE A 110 -0.72 -9.94 -5.71
C PHE A 110 -1.47 -8.82 -5.00
N LEU A 111 -1.39 -8.75 -3.66
CA LEU A 111 -2.03 -7.69 -2.89
C LEU A 111 -1.48 -6.31 -3.27
N HIS A 112 -0.16 -6.18 -3.47
CA HIS A 112 0.47 -4.95 -3.93
C HIS A 112 0.00 -4.56 -5.34
N LEU A 113 -0.09 -5.52 -6.27
CA LEU A 113 -0.57 -5.25 -7.64
C LEU A 113 -2.04 -4.80 -7.65
N VAL A 114 -2.91 -5.45 -6.88
CA VAL A 114 -4.33 -5.05 -6.74
C VAL A 114 -4.42 -3.65 -6.13
N SER A 115 -3.64 -3.38 -5.09
CA SER A 115 -3.57 -2.06 -4.45
C SER A 115 -3.08 -0.99 -5.44
N ALA A 116 -2.07 -1.29 -6.24
CA ALA A 116 -1.55 -0.41 -7.28
C ALA A 116 -2.62 -0.07 -8.32
N ILE A 117 -3.36 -1.06 -8.81
CA ILE A 117 -4.44 -0.88 -9.78
C ILE A 117 -5.51 0.06 -9.22
N LEU A 118 -5.94 -0.15 -7.96
CA LEU A 118 -6.97 0.68 -7.33
C LEU A 118 -6.47 2.11 -7.09
N LEU A 119 -5.28 2.27 -6.53
CA LEU A 119 -4.70 3.58 -6.21
C LEU A 119 -4.40 4.40 -7.47
N LEU A 120 -3.76 3.81 -8.48
CA LEU A 120 -3.48 4.48 -9.75
C LEU A 120 -4.76 4.73 -10.55
N GLY A 121 -5.66 3.74 -10.60
CA GLY A 121 -6.94 3.85 -11.28
C GLY A 121 -7.76 5.03 -10.76
N VAL A 122 -7.95 5.12 -9.44
CA VAL A 122 -8.67 6.25 -8.82
C VAL A 122 -7.87 7.55 -8.90
N GLY A 123 -6.55 7.48 -8.72
CA GLY A 123 -5.62 8.61 -8.84
C GLY A 123 -5.73 9.34 -10.18
N PHE A 124 -5.84 8.61 -11.28
CA PHE A 124 -5.93 9.18 -12.63
C PHE A 124 -7.36 9.36 -13.16
N ALA A 125 -8.32 8.49 -12.81
CA ALA A 125 -9.65 8.53 -13.40
C ALA A 125 -10.54 9.67 -12.86
N ALA A 126 -10.39 10.04 -11.59
CA ALA A 126 -11.20 11.11 -11.00
C ALA A 126 -10.98 12.48 -11.68
N ASP A 127 -9.81 12.71 -12.28
CA ASP A 127 -9.51 13.92 -13.05
C ASP A 127 -10.25 13.95 -14.40
N ARG A 128 -10.41 12.79 -15.07
CA ARG A 128 -11.06 12.72 -16.38
C ARG A 128 -12.53 13.15 -16.31
N GLN A 129 -13.21 12.84 -15.20
CA GLN A 129 -14.60 13.26 -14.99
C GLN A 129 -14.74 14.78 -14.85
N THR A 130 -13.78 15.46 -14.22
CA THR A 130 -13.82 16.93 -14.08
C THR A 130 -13.57 17.65 -15.41
N ARG A 131 -12.72 17.12 -16.28
CA ARG A 131 -12.43 17.71 -17.60
C ARG A 131 -13.55 17.49 -18.62
N GLY A 132 -14.20 16.32 -18.60
CA GLY A 132 -15.28 16.00 -19.55
C GLY A 132 -16.56 16.83 -19.35
N VAL A 133 -16.83 17.30 -18.13
CA VAL A 133 -18.01 18.14 -17.82
C VAL A 133 -17.78 19.61 -18.20
N ALA A 134 -16.54 20.09 -18.23
CA ALA A 134 -16.23 21.49 -18.57
C ALA A 134 -16.22 21.77 -20.09
N THR A 135 -16.34 20.72 -20.93
CA THR A 135 -16.31 20.81 -22.39
C THR A 135 -17.64 20.43 -23.06
N ALA A 136 -18.72 20.28 -22.28
CA ALA A 136 -20.09 20.01 -22.75
C ALA A 136 -20.98 21.22 -22.46
#